data_AF-A0A6G3SWJ5-F1
#
_entry.id   AF-A0A6G3SWJ5-F1
#
_cell.length_a   1.000
_cell.length_b   1.000
_cell.length_c   1.000
_cell.angle_alpha   90.00
_cell.angle_beta   90.00
_cell.angle_gamma   90.00
#
_symmetry.space_group_name_H-M   'P 1'
#
loop_
_entity.id
_entity.type
_entity.pdbx_description
1 polymer ?
#
loop_
_entity_poly.entity_id
_entity_poly.type
_entity_poly.pdbx_seq_one_letter_code
_entity_poly.pdbx_strand_id
1 'polypeptide(L)'
;MSIRATNQADVIPLRPLPAMTPALPREPLWRDLVGEVLRHERRSQGRTLKDVAEAARISMPYLSEVERGLKEASSEVLAAAAQALGLNLADVLALAGERLVSLAAARSRPRTPGSSAVGGHRSVRSTGPAGPVGSVGPGGSGGSVGVMRPSGPPGGVLLAA
;
A
#
# COMPACT_ATOMS: atom_id res chain seq x y z
N MET A 1 -1.28 -52.91 39.11
CA MET A 1 -2.13 -51.70 39.20
C MET A 1 -1.96 -50.92 37.91
N SER A 2 -2.79 -51.16 36.88
CA SER A 2 -2.64 -50.55 35.55
C SER A 2 -3.75 -49.52 35.34
N ILE A 3 -3.38 -48.25 35.22
CA ILE A 3 -4.32 -47.14 35.08
C ILE A 3 -4.34 -46.75 33.60
N ARG A 4 -5.31 -47.30 32.85
CA ARG A 4 -5.57 -46.86 31.47
C ARG A 4 -6.44 -45.61 31.55
N ALA A 5 -5.82 -44.43 31.46
CA ALA A 5 -6.55 -43.18 31.33
C ALA A 5 -7.17 -43.09 29.93
N THR A 6 -8.50 -43.04 29.86
CA THR A 6 -9.27 -42.84 28.62
C THR A 6 -9.18 -41.37 28.19
N ASN A 7 -8.35 -41.08 27.19
CA ASN A 7 -8.32 -39.78 26.51
C ASN A 7 -9.53 -39.67 25.55
N GLN A 8 -10.72 -39.44 26.11
CA GLN A 8 -11.90 -39.06 25.34
C GLN A 8 -12.08 -37.54 25.47
N ALA A 9 -11.51 -36.79 24.53
CA ALA A 9 -11.86 -35.39 24.35
C ALA A 9 -13.15 -35.33 23.52
N ASP A 10 -14.20 -34.73 24.06
CA ASP A 10 -15.43 -34.46 23.32
C ASP A 10 -15.11 -33.49 22.17
N VAL A 11 -15.17 -33.99 20.94
CA VAL A 11 -14.97 -33.18 19.73
C VAL A 11 -16.26 -32.43 19.46
N ILE A 12 -16.27 -31.12 19.72
CA ILE A 12 -17.36 -30.22 19.32
C ILE A 12 -17.29 -30.04 17.79
N PRO A 13 -18.28 -30.50 17.01
CA PRO A 13 -18.28 -30.24 15.57
C PRO A 13 -18.50 -28.75 15.33
N LEU A 14 -17.48 -28.07 14.78
CA LEU A 14 -17.61 -26.68 14.34
C LEU A 14 -18.54 -26.62 13.14
N ARG A 15 -19.78 -26.20 13.36
CA ARG A 15 -20.70 -25.83 12.28
C ARG A 15 -20.06 -24.66 11.51
N PRO A 16 -19.84 -24.76 10.19
CA PRO A 16 -19.36 -23.64 9.40
C PRO A 16 -20.37 -22.50 9.52
N LEU A 17 -19.93 -21.36 10.04
CA LEU A 17 -20.76 -20.15 10.07
C LEU A 17 -21.05 -19.76 8.61
N PRO A 18 -22.29 -19.34 8.28
CA PRO A 18 -22.60 -18.84 6.94
C PRO A 18 -21.57 -17.77 6.57
N ALA A 19 -21.04 -17.85 5.34
CA ALA A 19 -19.94 -17.02 4.87
C ALA A 19 -20.19 -15.55 5.24
N MET A 20 -19.44 -15.08 6.24
CA MET A 20 -19.58 -13.76 6.82
C MET A 20 -19.46 -12.70 5.72
N THR A 21 -20.33 -11.70 5.81
CA THR A 21 -20.09 -10.26 5.64
C THR A 21 -18.66 -9.92 5.19
N PRO A 22 -18.43 -9.02 4.20
CA PRO A 22 -17.10 -8.69 3.69
C PRO A 22 -16.13 -8.56 4.86
N ALA A 23 -15.11 -9.43 4.86
CA ALA A 23 -14.24 -9.63 6.01
C ALA A 23 -13.82 -8.27 6.54
N LEU A 24 -14.21 -7.96 7.78
CA LEU A 24 -13.72 -6.78 8.47
C LEU A 24 -12.19 -6.75 8.28
N PRO A 25 -11.59 -5.58 7.97
CA PRO A 25 -10.15 -5.49 7.74
C PRO A 25 -9.43 -6.15 8.93
N ARG A 26 -8.68 -7.22 8.64
CA ARG A 26 -7.93 -7.93 9.68
C ARG A 26 -6.90 -6.98 10.28
N GLU A 27 -6.60 -7.17 11.56
CA GLU A 27 -5.47 -6.51 12.21
C GLU A 27 -4.21 -6.71 11.34
N PRO A 28 -3.46 -5.65 10.97
CA PRO A 28 -2.24 -5.80 10.19
C PRO A 28 -1.22 -6.62 10.97
N LEU A 29 -0.50 -7.51 10.28
CA LEU A 29 0.54 -8.30 10.92
C LEU A 29 1.81 -7.47 11.08
N TRP A 30 2.55 -7.75 12.15
CA TRP A 30 3.81 -7.08 12.44
C TRP A 30 4.83 -7.19 11.29
N ARG A 31 5.00 -8.39 10.72
CA ARG A 31 5.90 -8.63 9.57
C ARG A 31 5.55 -7.81 8.33
N ASP A 32 4.26 -7.51 8.11
CA ASP A 32 3.82 -6.73 6.95
C ASP A 32 4.24 -5.27 7.13
N LEU A 33 4.07 -4.72 8.34
CA LEU A 33 4.43 -3.36 8.68
C LEU A 33 5.94 -3.14 8.63
N VAL A 34 6.72 -4.04 9.24
CA VAL A 34 8.19 -3.98 9.20
C VAL A 34 8.69 -4.13 7.77
N GLY A 35 8.13 -5.09 7.01
CA GLY A 35 8.46 -5.26 5.60
C GLY A 35 8.18 -4.01 4.76
N GLU A 36 7.04 -3.34 5.00
CA GLU A 36 6.68 -2.07 4.34
C GLU A 36 7.69 -0.96 4.67
N VAL A 37 8.09 -0.81 5.94
CA VAL A 37 9.07 0.19 6.38
C VAL A 37 10.42 -0.04 5.70
N LEU A 38 10.96 -1.26 5.75
CA LEU A 38 12.25 -1.59 5.12
C LEU A 38 12.21 -1.34 3.60
N ARG A 39 11.12 -1.75 2.95
CA ARG A 39 10.90 -1.55 1.52
C ARG A 39 10.77 -0.07 1.16
N HIS A 40 10.08 0.71 1.98
CA HIS A 40 9.91 2.14 1.77
C HIS A 40 11.26 2.85 1.85
N GLU A 41 12.03 2.59 2.91
CA GLU A 41 13.35 3.19 3.11
C GLU A 41 14.34 2.79 2.00
N ARG A 42 14.37 1.51 1.61
CA ARG A 42 15.21 1.09 0.48
C ARG A 42 14.88 1.86 -0.80
N ARG A 43 13.60 2.08 -1.07
CA ARG A 43 13.12 2.76 -2.28
C ARG A 43 13.34 4.28 -2.23
N SER A 44 13.20 4.90 -1.07
CA SER A 44 13.49 6.33 -0.88
C SER A 44 14.97 6.61 -1.17
N GLN A 45 15.86 5.66 -0.82
CA GLN A 45 17.29 5.70 -1.14
C GLN A 45 17.62 5.32 -2.60
N GLY A 46 16.65 4.86 -3.40
CA GLY A 46 16.89 4.39 -4.77
C GLY A 46 17.73 3.11 -4.88
N ARG A 47 17.88 2.35 -3.78
CA ARG A 47 18.75 1.16 -3.72
C ARG A 47 18.03 -0.11 -4.18
N THR A 48 18.78 -1.02 -4.80
CA THR A 48 18.21 -2.30 -5.23
C THR A 48 18.12 -3.29 -4.07
N LEU A 49 17.29 -4.33 -4.22
CA LEU A 49 17.24 -5.44 -3.26
C LEU A 49 18.62 -6.11 -3.11
N LYS A 50 19.38 -6.21 -4.19
CA LYS A 50 20.71 -6.83 -4.19
C LYS A 50 21.67 -6.04 -3.29
N ASP A 51 21.72 -4.72 -3.44
CA ASP A 51 22.65 -3.85 -2.70
C ASP A 51 22.41 -3.91 -1.18
N VAL A 52 21.14 -3.94 -0.77
CA VAL A 52 20.77 -4.01 0.66
C VAL A 52 20.98 -5.41 1.22
N ALA A 53 20.61 -6.46 0.47
CA ALA A 53 20.80 -7.83 0.91
C ALA A 53 22.29 -8.17 1.11
N GLU A 54 23.15 -7.70 0.20
CA GLU A 54 24.60 -7.86 0.31
C GLU A 54 25.17 -7.14 1.55
N ALA A 55 24.79 -5.88 1.77
CA ALA A 55 25.20 -5.13 2.95
C ALA A 55 24.68 -5.75 4.27
N ALA A 56 23.47 -6.30 4.27
CA ALA A 56 22.87 -7.00 5.41
C ALA A 56 23.38 -8.45 5.58
N ARG A 57 24.21 -8.95 4.67
CA ARG A 57 24.72 -10.34 4.62
C ARG A 57 23.60 -11.40 4.66
N ILE A 58 22.53 -11.15 3.91
CA ILE A 58 21.43 -12.09 3.71
C ILE A 58 21.17 -12.31 2.22
N SER A 59 20.40 -13.34 1.87
CA SER A 59 20.09 -13.58 0.46
C SER A 59 19.05 -12.57 -0.05
N MET A 60 19.21 -12.15 -1.31
CA MET A 60 18.24 -11.26 -1.98
C MET A 60 16.81 -11.84 -2.02
N PRO A 61 16.59 -13.15 -2.29
CA PRO A 61 15.25 -13.73 -2.22
C PRO A 61 14.65 -13.63 -0.81
N TYR A 62 15.45 -13.82 0.23
CA TYR A 62 14.98 -13.73 1.61
C TYR A 62 14.59 -12.30 1.98
N LEU A 63 15.41 -11.29 1.64
CA LEU A 63 15.04 -9.88 1.84
C LEU A 63 13.73 -9.54 1.10
N SER A 64 13.55 -10.04 -0.13
CA SER A 64 12.31 -9.85 -0.87
C SER A 64 11.09 -10.48 -0.18
N GLU A 65 11.22 -11.66 0.41
CA GLU A 65 10.15 -12.26 1.22
C GLU A 65 9.83 -11.44 2.47
N VAL A 66 10.85 -10.91 3.15
CA VAL A 66 10.69 -10.05 4.34
C VAL A 66 9.98 -8.73 3.96
N GLU A 67 10.42 -8.03 2.92
CA GLU A 67 9.78 -6.79 2.43
C GLU A 67 8.30 -6.95 1.99
N ARG A 68 7.89 -8.19 1.74
CA ARG A 68 6.52 -8.55 1.36
C ARG A 68 5.71 -9.10 2.53
N GLY A 69 6.27 -9.19 3.73
CA GLY A 69 5.60 -9.77 4.89
C GLY A 69 5.32 -11.26 4.73
N LEU A 70 6.13 -11.99 3.95
CA LEU A 70 5.97 -13.44 3.76
C LEU A 70 6.74 -14.25 4.81
N LYS A 71 7.65 -13.61 5.55
CA LYS A 71 8.50 -14.25 6.58
C LYS A 71 8.54 -13.41 7.85
N GLU A 72 8.56 -14.11 8.98
CA GLU A 72 8.98 -13.55 10.26
C GLU A 72 10.52 -13.56 10.28
N ALA A 73 11.13 -12.39 10.14
CA ALA A 73 12.58 -12.26 10.26
C ALA A 73 12.99 -12.31 11.73
N SER A 74 14.16 -12.89 12.03
CA SER A 74 14.73 -12.81 13.37
C SER A 74 15.12 -11.37 13.70
N SER A 75 15.24 -11.06 15.00
CA SER A 75 15.67 -9.74 15.47
C SER A 75 17.05 -9.35 14.92
N GLU A 76 17.97 -10.31 14.78
CA GLU A 76 19.30 -10.11 14.21
C GLU A 76 19.23 -9.75 12.72
N VAL A 77 18.37 -10.41 11.95
CA VAL A 77 18.16 -10.11 10.53
C VAL A 77 17.54 -8.73 10.36
N LEU A 78 16.54 -8.38 11.18
CA LEU A 78 15.92 -7.05 11.16
C LEU A 78 16.93 -5.96 11.49
N ALA A 79 17.76 -6.17 12.52
CA ALA A 79 18.82 -5.24 12.87
C ALA A 79 19.84 -5.09 11.74
N ALA A 80 20.26 -6.19 11.11
CA ALA A 80 21.20 -6.15 9.98
C ALA A 80 20.63 -5.41 8.76
N ALA A 81 19.35 -5.65 8.42
CA ALA A 81 18.68 -4.97 7.33
C ALA A 81 18.47 -3.47 7.61
N ALA A 82 18.08 -3.11 8.83
CA ALA A 82 17.97 -1.71 9.26
C ALA A 82 19.33 -0.99 9.14
N GLN A 83 20.39 -1.59 9.68
CA GLN A 83 21.74 -1.01 9.60
C GLN A 83 22.24 -0.90 8.17
N ALA A 84 21.94 -1.88 7.32
CA ALA A 84 22.24 -1.80 5.89
C ALA A 84 21.54 -0.62 5.19
N LEU A 85 20.43 -0.13 5.73
CA LEU A 85 19.69 1.05 5.28
C LEU A 85 20.07 2.33 6.04
N GLY A 86 21.07 2.29 6.93
CA GLY A 86 21.46 3.47 7.73
C GLY A 86 20.48 3.81 8.85
N LEU A 87 19.60 2.87 9.21
CA LEU A 87 18.68 2.99 10.34
C LEU A 87 19.15 2.11 11.50
N ASN A 88 18.78 2.47 12.72
CA ASN A 88 18.84 1.55 13.85
C ASN A 88 17.51 0.78 14.00
N LEU A 89 17.48 -0.27 14.82
CA LEU A 89 16.27 -1.07 15.02
C LEU A 89 15.13 -0.25 15.65
N ALA A 90 15.43 0.67 16.56
CA ALA A 90 14.41 1.52 17.20
C ALA A 90 13.70 2.43 16.19
N ASP A 91 14.41 2.95 15.17
CA ASP A 91 13.80 3.74 14.10
C ASP A 91 12.76 2.91 13.33
N VAL A 92 13.11 1.66 12.98
CA VAL A 92 12.20 0.74 12.29
C VAL A 92 10.97 0.43 13.15
N LEU A 93 11.17 0.21 14.46
CA LEU A 93 10.08 -0.03 15.40
C LEU A 93 9.15 1.19 15.53
N ALA A 94 9.71 2.39 15.62
CA ALA A 94 8.96 3.63 15.71
C ALA A 94 8.09 3.84 14.45
N LEU A 95 8.68 3.73 13.26
CA LEU A 95 7.98 3.88 11.99
C LEU A 95 6.87 2.82 11.82
N ALA A 96 7.14 1.56 12.15
CA ALA A 96 6.15 0.49 12.07
C ALA A 96 5.02 0.71 13.10
N GLY A 97 5.35 1.18 14.30
CA GLY A 97 4.39 1.52 15.35
C GLY A 97 3.48 2.69 14.96
N GLU A 98 4.04 3.77 14.42
CA GLU A 98 3.28 4.92 13.90
C GLU A 98 2.30 4.48 12.81
N ARG A 99 2.75 3.59 11.92
CA ARG A 99 1.91 3.01 10.87
C ARG A 99 0.78 2.17 11.46
N LEU A 100 1.07 1.32 12.44
CA LEU A 100 0.07 0.52 13.15
C LEU A 100 -0.99 1.39 13.82
N VAL A 101 -0.57 2.41 14.56
CA VAL A 101 -1.46 3.36 15.23
C VAL A 101 -2.33 4.10 14.21
N SER A 102 -1.76 4.54 13.10
CA SER A 102 -2.49 5.21 12.02
C SER A 102 -3.56 4.30 11.41
N LEU A 103 -3.22 3.04 11.14
CA LEU A 103 -4.16 2.04 10.61
C LEU A 103 -5.26 1.71 11.62
N ALA A 104 -4.92 1.58 12.91
CA ALA A 104 -5.89 1.36 13.97
C ALA A 104 -6.87 2.53 14.12
N ALA A 105 -6.38 3.77 14.10
CA ALA A 105 -7.21 4.96 14.13
C ALA A 105 -8.17 5.04 12.93
N ALA A 106 -7.69 4.69 11.73
CA ALA A 106 -8.52 4.63 10.53
C ALA A 106 -9.64 3.58 10.62
N ARG A 107 -9.38 2.42 11.25
CA ARG A 107 -10.39 1.38 11.50
C ARG A 107 -11.45 1.80 12.52
N SER A 108 -11.05 2.55 13.56
CA SER A 108 -11.95 2.99 14.63
C SER A 108 -12.89 4.12 14.22
N ARG A 109 -12.62 4.80 13.10
CA ARG A 109 -13.47 5.90 12.61
C ARG A 109 -14.82 5.34 12.14
N PRO A 110 -15.96 5.76 12.72
CA PRO A 110 -17.26 5.23 12.33
C PRO A 110 -17.50 5.53 10.84
N ARG A 111 -17.70 4.47 10.04
CA ARG A 111 -18.18 4.62 8.66
C ARG A 111 -19.60 5.16 8.75
N THR A 112 -19.79 6.45 8.50
CA THR A 112 -21.13 7.03 8.32
C THR A 112 -21.76 6.33 7.12
N PRO A 113 -22.80 5.48 7.29
CA PRO A 113 -23.46 4.87 6.16
C PRO A 113 -24.42 5.93 5.59
N GLY A 114 -24.01 6.64 4.53
CA GLY A 114 -24.92 7.59 3.89
C GLY A 114 -24.25 8.64 3.02
N SER A 115 -23.94 8.27 1.78
CA SER A 115 -24.12 9.15 0.60
C SER A 115 -24.02 8.33 -0.68
N SER A 116 -24.88 7.33 -0.83
CA SER A 116 -25.16 6.70 -2.13
C SER A 116 -26.65 6.41 -2.21
N ALA A 117 -27.43 7.47 -2.00
CA ALA A 117 -28.86 7.47 -2.25
C ALA A 117 -29.31 8.91 -2.54
N VAL A 118 -28.85 9.51 -3.64
CA VAL A 118 -29.62 10.49 -4.43
C VAL A 118 -29.02 10.48 -5.83
N GLY A 119 -29.80 9.95 -6.78
CA GLY A 119 -29.48 9.90 -8.20
C GLY A 119 -30.71 9.45 -8.98
N GLY A 120 -31.80 10.19 -8.78
CA GLY A 120 -33.04 10.01 -9.51
C GLY A 120 -32.90 10.35 -11.00
N HIS A 121 -33.97 10.00 -11.73
CA HIS A 121 -34.29 10.28 -13.13
C HIS A 121 -34.07 9.15 -14.14
N ARG A 122 -34.88 8.09 -14.00
CA ARG A 122 -35.36 7.30 -15.16
C ARG A 122 -36.59 8.00 -15.76
N SER A 123 -36.39 8.94 -16.68
CA SER A 123 -37.42 9.33 -17.64
C SER A 123 -36.96 8.88 -19.02
N VAL A 124 -37.30 7.65 -19.37
CA VAL A 124 -37.21 7.15 -20.76
C VAL A 124 -38.57 7.37 -21.40
N ARG A 125 -38.67 8.45 -22.19
CA ARG A 125 -39.67 8.57 -23.24
C ARG A 125 -39.18 7.74 -24.43
N SER A 126 -40.00 6.79 -24.86
CA SER A 126 -39.78 5.95 -26.03
C SER A 126 -40.02 6.72 -27.33
N THR A 127 -38.96 6.91 -28.09
CA THR A 127 -38.80 6.80 -29.55
C THR A 127 -40.02 6.82 -30.48
N GLY A 128 -39.98 7.74 -31.45
CA GLY A 128 -40.52 7.58 -32.81
C GLY A 128 -39.55 8.23 -33.83
N PRO A 129 -39.22 7.60 -34.97
CA PRO A 129 -38.24 8.12 -35.94
C PRO A 129 -38.92 8.79 -37.16
N ALA A 130 -38.27 9.79 -37.77
CA ALA A 130 -38.17 9.98 -39.23
C ALA A 130 -37.58 11.36 -39.62
N GLY A 131 -36.64 11.36 -40.57
CA GLY A 131 -36.43 12.46 -41.51
C GLY A 131 -35.03 13.11 -41.52
N PRO A 132 -34.22 12.91 -42.58
CA PRO A 132 -32.96 13.61 -42.80
C PRO A 132 -33.14 14.81 -43.75
N VAL A 133 -32.41 15.90 -43.51
CA VAL A 133 -32.06 16.97 -44.47
C VAL A 133 -30.90 17.75 -43.85
N GLY A 134 -29.68 17.66 -44.39
CA GLY A 134 -29.08 18.64 -45.31
C GLY A 134 -28.50 19.83 -44.53
N SER A 135 -27.35 20.46 -44.77
CA SER A 135 -26.31 20.42 -45.80
C SER A 135 -25.33 21.58 -45.44
N VAL A 136 -24.03 21.49 -45.81
CA VAL A 136 -23.08 22.62 -46.01
C VAL A 136 -22.67 23.40 -44.73
N GLY A 137 -21.43 23.81 -44.45
CA GLY A 137 -20.17 23.96 -45.18
C GLY A 137 -19.10 24.58 -44.24
N PRO A 138 -17.91 24.96 -44.73
CA PRO A 138 -16.65 24.90 -43.99
C PRO A 138 -16.18 26.24 -43.37
N GLY A 139 -15.27 26.17 -42.40
CA GLY A 139 -14.56 27.35 -41.88
C GLY A 139 -13.35 26.95 -41.03
N GLY A 140 -12.15 27.16 -41.57
CA GLY A 140 -10.88 26.82 -40.94
C GLY A 140 -10.28 27.93 -40.07
N SER A 141 -8.96 27.80 -39.87
CA SER A 141 -8.01 28.69 -39.18
C SER A 141 -8.10 28.66 -37.65
N GLY A 142 -7.00 28.63 -36.88
CA GLY A 142 -5.58 28.69 -37.19
C GLY A 142 -4.82 29.02 -35.89
N GLY A 143 -3.56 28.59 -35.80
CA GLY A 143 -2.53 29.11 -34.86
C GLY A 143 -2.81 28.89 -33.36
N SER A 144 -1.85 28.92 -32.45
CA SER A 144 -0.40 29.06 -32.53
C SER A 144 0.16 28.79 -31.13
N VAL A 145 1.20 27.96 -31.09
CA VAL A 145 2.43 28.01 -30.28
C VAL A 145 2.45 28.95 -29.06
N GLY A 146 2.69 28.36 -27.88
CA GLY A 146 3.15 29.05 -26.68
C GLY A 146 4.17 28.19 -25.94
N VAL A 147 5.40 28.11 -26.48
CA VAL A 147 6.56 27.47 -25.83
C VAL A 147 7.12 28.44 -24.80
N MET A 148 6.92 28.16 -23.52
CA MET A 148 7.62 28.84 -22.43
C MET A 148 9.04 28.24 -22.33
N ARG A 149 10.04 29.04 -22.71
CA ARG A 149 11.47 28.73 -22.51
C ARG A 149 11.93 29.14 -21.11
N PRO A 150 12.99 28.50 -20.57
CA PRO A 150 13.45 28.68 -19.20
C PRO A 150 14.34 29.92 -19.02
N SER A 151 14.21 30.59 -17.88
CA SER A 151 15.16 31.59 -17.38
C SER A 151 16.31 30.88 -16.63
N GLY A 152 17.53 31.00 -17.16
CA GLY A 152 18.77 30.50 -16.55
C GLY A 152 19.29 31.37 -15.38
N PRO A 153 20.39 30.93 -14.74
CA PRO A 153 20.93 31.49 -13.50
C PRO A 153 21.98 32.59 -13.76
N PRO A 154 22.44 33.28 -12.71
CA PRO A 154 23.89 33.43 -12.57
C PRO A 154 24.44 33.42 -11.13
N GLY A 155 25.63 32.83 -10.99
CA GLY A 155 26.64 33.18 -9.97
C GLY A 155 26.35 32.71 -8.54
N GLY A 156 27.31 32.39 -7.69
CA GLY A 156 28.75 32.58 -7.76
C GLY A 156 29.32 32.20 -6.40
N VAL A 157 30.49 31.57 -6.47
CA VAL A 157 31.49 31.25 -5.45
C VAL A 157 31.53 32.20 -4.24
N LEU A 158 31.61 31.64 -3.02
CA LEU A 158 32.43 32.23 -1.95
C LEU A 158 32.84 31.18 -0.91
N LEU A 159 34.15 30.97 -0.85
CA LEU A 159 34.90 30.40 0.27
C LEU A 159 34.82 31.32 1.50
N ALA A 160 34.74 30.73 2.68
CA ALA A 160 35.40 31.19 3.92
C ALA A 160 35.41 29.97 4.88
N ALA A 161 36.59 29.40 5.12
CA ALA A 161 37.47 29.67 6.27
C ALA A 161 37.06 28.83 7.49
#